data_AF-A0A9P2CT59-F1
#
_entry.id   AF-A0A9P2CT59-F1
#
_cell.length_a   1.000
_cell.length_b   1.000
_cell.length_c   1.000
_cell.angle_alpha   90.00
_cell.angle_beta   90.00
_cell.angle_gamma   90.00
#
_symmetry.space_group_name_H-M   'P 1'
#
loop_
_entity.id
_entity.type
_entity.pdbx_description
1 polymer ?
#
loop_
_entity_poly.entity_id
_entity_poly.type
_entity_poly.pdbx_seq_one_letter_code
_entity_poly.pdbx_strand_id
1 'polypeptide(L)'
;MANVINISNQESIFSGIDILKEDLIKLINEFKRAIEEHIKTKKYNNLCIKIVRDMENLSAFYFKLKNPIEDKQLKNISKKLIKIYQEINNISCKRIHEAKNNKSKEYDEKVFFASLALIEVINFSLDDDLMKAMGGYKKANLVELGKTIYE
;
A
#
# COMPACT_ATOMS: atom_id res chain seq x y z
N MET A 1 -4.36 -39.39 -2.76
CA MET A 1 -4.32 -38.75 -4.09
C MET A 1 -3.83 -37.33 -3.86
N ALA A 2 -2.56 -37.06 -4.19
CA ALA A 2 -1.97 -35.75 -4.02
C ALA A 2 -2.57 -34.81 -5.07
N ASN A 3 -3.11 -33.67 -4.62
CA ASN A 3 -3.54 -32.59 -5.50
C ASN A 3 -2.34 -32.13 -6.33
N VAL A 4 -2.34 -32.48 -7.61
CA VAL A 4 -1.45 -31.92 -8.61
C VAL A 4 -1.91 -30.48 -8.83
N ILE A 5 -1.44 -29.56 -7.98
CA ILE A 5 -1.50 -28.14 -8.27
C ILE A 5 -0.62 -27.95 -9.50
N ASN A 6 -1.28 -27.69 -10.62
CA ASN A 6 -0.71 -27.49 -11.93
C ASN A 6 0.49 -26.53 -11.85
N ILE A 7 1.69 -27.04 -12.14
CA ILE A 7 2.98 -26.32 -12.02
C ILE A 7 2.96 -25.00 -12.82
N SER A 8 2.18 -24.94 -13.91
CA SER A 8 1.99 -23.73 -14.71
C SER A 8 1.33 -22.57 -13.97
N ASN A 9 0.43 -22.84 -13.01
CA ASN A 9 -0.22 -21.80 -12.21
C ASN A 9 0.74 -21.24 -11.15
N GLN A 10 1.63 -22.07 -10.60
CA GLN A 10 2.62 -21.61 -9.63
C GLN A 10 3.68 -20.72 -10.29
N GLU A 11 4.22 -21.10 -11.46
CA GLU A 11 5.16 -20.26 -12.21
C GLU A 11 4.53 -18.93 -12.66
N SER A 12 3.25 -18.94 -13.07
CA SER A 12 2.49 -17.71 -13.39
C SER A 12 2.28 -16.79 -12.18
N ILE A 13 2.07 -17.35 -10.99
CA ILE A 13 1.93 -16.58 -9.75
C ILE A 13 3.28 -16.01 -9.31
N PHE A 14 4.36 -16.80 -9.40
CA PHE A 14 5.71 -16.38 -9.03
C PHE A 14 6.28 -15.30 -9.95
N SER A 15 6.07 -15.43 -11.27
CA SER A 15 6.41 -14.37 -12.23
C SER A 15 5.59 -13.10 -11.99
N GLY A 16 4.30 -13.21 -11.68
CA GLY A 16 3.46 -12.07 -11.31
C GLY A 16 3.93 -11.37 -10.03
N ILE A 17 4.45 -12.13 -9.06
CA ILE A 17 5.00 -11.64 -7.79
C ILE A 17 6.28 -10.84 -7.98
N ASP A 18 7.20 -11.32 -8.81
CA ASP A 18 8.47 -10.64 -9.07
C ASP A 18 8.26 -9.34 -9.86
N ILE A 19 7.33 -9.36 -10.84
CA ILE A 19 6.90 -8.15 -11.57
C ILE A 19 6.29 -7.13 -10.60
N LEU A 20 5.38 -7.58 -9.71
CA LEU A 20 4.75 -6.69 -8.71
C LEU A 20 5.81 -6.02 -7.83
N LYS A 21 6.79 -6.79 -7.36
CA LYS A 21 7.88 -6.30 -6.51
C LYS A 21 8.76 -5.28 -7.24
N GLU A 22 9.11 -5.52 -8.50
CA GLU A 22 9.91 -4.58 -9.29
C GLU A 22 9.17 -3.28 -9.58
N ASP A 23 7.88 -3.36 -9.91
CA ASP A 23 7.05 -2.18 -10.17
C ASP A 23 6.85 -1.33 -8.91
N LEU A 24 6.69 -1.98 -7.75
CA LEU A 24 6.62 -1.30 -6.45
C LEU A 24 7.93 -0.60 -6.08
N ILE A 25 9.09 -1.24 -6.32
CA ILE A 25 10.41 -0.61 -6.08
C ILE A 25 10.60 0.61 -6.98
N LYS A 26 10.24 0.51 -8.27
CA LYS A 26 10.28 1.64 -9.21
C LYS A 26 9.39 2.79 -8.74
N LEU A 27 8.17 2.51 -8.30
CA LEU A 27 7.21 3.51 -7.81
C LEU A 27 7.76 4.29 -6.61
N ILE A 28 8.45 3.62 -5.68
CA ILE A 28 9.07 4.26 -4.52
C ILE A 28 10.23 5.15 -4.92
N ASN A 29 11.10 4.67 -5.82
CA ASN A 29 12.24 5.44 -6.28
C ASN A 29 11.77 6.68 -7.03
N GLU A 30 10.70 6.58 -7.81
CA GLU A 30 10.03 7.73 -8.44
C GLU A 30 9.48 8.70 -7.40
N PHE A 31 8.85 8.20 -6.33
CA PHE A 31 8.34 9.03 -5.25
C PHE A 31 9.45 9.78 -4.51
N LYS A 32 10.50 9.06 -4.08
CA LYS A 32 11.67 9.64 -3.41
C LYS A 32 12.34 10.68 -4.29
N ARG A 33 12.57 10.38 -5.58
CA ARG A 33 13.16 11.33 -6.53
C ARG A 33 12.31 12.57 -6.70
N ALA A 34 10.98 12.44 -6.83
CA ALA A 34 10.09 13.60 -6.96
C ALA A 34 10.06 14.48 -5.71
N ILE A 35 10.31 13.90 -4.54
CA ILE A 35 10.46 14.62 -3.27
C ILE A 35 11.81 15.36 -3.22
N GLU A 36 12.91 14.68 -3.60
CA GLU A 36 14.27 15.24 -3.64
C GLU A 36 14.43 16.35 -4.67
N GLU A 37 13.73 16.25 -5.81
CA GLU A 37 13.71 17.32 -6.82
C GLU A 37 13.00 18.61 -6.29
N HIS A 38 12.50 18.62 -5.04
CA HIS A 38 11.82 19.74 -4.38
C HIS A 38 10.69 20.35 -5.24
N ILE A 39 10.08 19.54 -6.09
CA ILE A 39 9.11 20.02 -7.07
C ILE A 39 7.77 20.27 -6.39
N LYS A 40 7.61 21.47 -5.82
CA LYS A 40 6.31 22.03 -5.43
C LYS A 40 5.53 22.43 -6.70
N THR A 41 5.21 21.47 -7.56
CA THR A 41 4.54 21.72 -8.85
C THR A 41 3.50 20.65 -9.19
N LYS A 42 2.71 20.92 -10.24
CA LYS A 42 1.70 20.02 -10.83
C LYS A 42 2.20 18.56 -11.00
N LYS A 43 3.49 18.35 -11.29
CA LYS A 43 4.11 17.02 -11.42
C LYS A 43 4.04 16.23 -10.11
N TYR A 44 4.31 16.86 -8.97
CA TYR A 44 4.24 16.21 -7.66
C TYR A 44 2.81 15.84 -7.28
N ASN A 45 1.86 16.75 -7.48
CA ASN A 45 0.45 16.49 -7.20
C ASN A 45 -0.06 15.30 -8.04
N ASN A 46 0.31 15.24 -9.32
CA ASN A 46 -0.01 14.11 -10.19
C ASN A 46 0.59 12.80 -9.68
N LEU A 47 1.81 12.83 -9.14
CA LEU A 47 2.44 11.66 -8.56
C LEU A 47 1.72 11.20 -7.29
N CYS A 48 1.32 12.12 -6.42
CA CYS A 48 0.51 11.80 -5.24
C CYS A 48 -0.81 11.13 -5.64
N ILE A 49 -1.49 11.65 -6.66
CA ILE A 49 -2.72 11.04 -7.20
C ILE A 49 -2.45 9.61 -7.69
N LYS A 50 -1.36 9.40 -8.45
CA LYS A 50 -0.97 8.07 -8.95
C LYS A 50 -0.73 7.10 -7.80
N ILE A 51 0.01 7.52 -6.78
CA ILE A 51 0.31 6.69 -5.61
C ILE A 51 -0.94 6.32 -4.83
N VAL A 52 -1.85 7.28 -4.60
CA VAL A 52 -3.12 6.99 -3.94
C VAL A 52 -3.93 5.99 -4.76
N ARG A 53 -3.97 6.14 -6.09
CA ARG A 53 -4.65 5.18 -6.98
C ARG A 53 -4.02 3.78 -6.91
N ASP A 54 -2.69 3.69 -6.85
CA ASP A 54 -1.99 2.41 -6.71
C ASP A 54 -2.30 1.76 -5.35
N MET A 55 -2.36 2.55 -4.27
CA MET A 55 -2.81 2.10 -2.95
C MET A 55 -4.25 1.58 -2.97
N GLU A 56 -5.17 2.29 -3.64
CA GLU A 56 -6.57 1.88 -3.81
C GLU A 56 -6.68 0.56 -4.55
N ASN A 57 -5.96 0.41 -5.67
CA ASN A 57 -5.93 -0.84 -6.44
C ASN A 57 -5.42 -2.01 -5.60
N LEU A 58 -4.36 -1.78 -4.83
CA LEU A 58 -3.79 -2.80 -3.95
C LEU A 58 -4.74 -3.14 -2.80
N SER A 59 -5.39 -2.16 -2.19
CA SER A 59 -6.39 -2.41 -1.15
C SER A 59 -7.57 -3.23 -1.65
N ALA A 60 -7.98 -3.03 -2.91
CA ALA A 60 -9.04 -3.82 -3.54
C ALA A 60 -8.67 -5.31 -3.67
N PHE A 61 -7.38 -5.64 -3.77
CA PHE A 61 -6.91 -7.02 -3.65
C PHE A 61 -7.07 -7.53 -2.22
N TYR A 62 -6.55 -6.81 -1.22
CA TYR A 62 -6.62 -7.24 0.18
C TYR A 62 -8.06 -7.36 0.72
N PHE A 63 -8.99 -6.47 0.32
CA PHE A 63 -10.40 -6.56 0.70
C PHE A 63 -11.13 -7.81 0.16
N LYS A 64 -10.58 -8.45 -0.88
CA LYS A 64 -11.12 -9.72 -1.41
C LYS A 64 -10.68 -10.92 -0.59
N LEU A 65 -9.61 -10.82 0.20
CA LEU A 65 -9.15 -11.90 1.05
C LEU A 65 -10.21 -12.16 2.13
N LYS A 66 -10.63 -13.42 2.27
CA LYS A 66 -11.55 -13.87 3.31
C LYS A 66 -10.91 -14.79 4.33
N ASN A 67 -9.74 -15.31 4.00
CA ASN A 67 -8.96 -16.24 4.81
C ASN A 67 -7.53 -15.71 4.93
N PRO A 68 -6.79 -16.14 5.97
CA PRO A 68 -5.39 -15.80 6.14
C PRO A 68 -4.56 -16.07 4.88
N ILE A 69 -3.54 -15.25 4.65
CA ILE A 69 -2.62 -15.43 3.53
C ILE A 69 -1.72 -16.63 3.82
N GLU A 70 -1.98 -17.81 3.26
CA GLU A 70 -1.11 -18.98 3.52
C GLU A 70 0.22 -18.92 2.75
N ASP A 71 0.23 -18.23 1.60
CA ASP A 71 1.41 -18.14 0.75
C ASP A 71 2.54 -17.32 1.42
N LYS A 72 3.66 -18.01 1.69
CA LYS A 72 4.84 -17.44 2.36
C LYS A 72 5.49 -16.30 1.56
N GLN A 73 5.47 -16.37 0.23
CA GLN A 73 6.02 -15.31 -0.60
C GLN A 73 5.12 -14.08 -0.55
N LEU A 74 3.80 -14.25 -0.66
CA LEU A 74 2.85 -13.17 -0.52
C LEU A 74 2.96 -12.51 0.86
N LYS A 75 3.04 -13.28 1.96
CA LYS A 75 3.30 -12.73 3.31
C LYS A 75 4.57 -11.88 3.34
N ASN A 76 5.66 -12.34 2.72
CA ASN A 76 6.92 -11.60 2.67
C ASN A 76 6.83 -10.31 1.86
N ILE A 77 6.08 -10.31 0.75
CA ILE A 77 5.85 -9.13 -0.08
C ILE A 77 4.98 -8.12 0.68
N SER A 78 3.90 -8.55 1.31
CA SER A 78 3.05 -7.72 2.16
C SER A 78 3.86 -7.04 3.27
N LYS A 79 4.77 -7.76 3.93
CA LYS A 79 5.68 -7.16 4.94
C LYS A 79 6.63 -6.10 4.35
N LYS A 80 7.11 -6.30 3.12
CA LYS A 80 7.94 -5.29 2.43
C LYS A 80 7.10 -4.06 2.06
N LEU A 81 5.89 -4.28 1.54
CA LEU A 81 4.93 -3.23 1.22
C LEU A 81 4.60 -2.36 2.42
N ILE A 82 4.40 -2.95 3.60
CA ILE A 82 4.20 -2.18 4.84
C ILE A 82 5.35 -1.21 5.08
N LYS A 83 6.61 -1.69 5.02
CA LYS A 83 7.79 -0.83 5.24
C LYS A 83 7.86 0.33 4.25
N ILE A 84 7.53 0.04 3.00
CA ILE A 84 7.48 1.01 1.91
C ILE A 84 6.45 2.10 2.20
N TYR A 85 5.22 1.70 2.51
CA TYR A 85 4.15 2.65 2.76
C TYR A 85 4.33 3.39 4.08
N GLN A 86 4.99 2.81 5.08
CA GLN A 86 5.42 3.50 6.30
C GLN A 86 6.40 4.63 5.97
N GLU A 87 7.36 4.40 5.07
CA GLU A 87 8.29 5.45 4.65
C GLU A 87 7.56 6.59 3.92
N ILE A 88 6.65 6.25 3.00
CA ILE A 88 5.78 7.22 2.31
C ILE A 88 4.95 8.02 3.32
N ASN A 89 4.31 7.33 4.27
CA ASN A 89 3.48 7.92 5.31
C ASN A 89 4.27 8.92 6.16
N ASN A 90 5.46 8.53 6.62
CA ASN A 90 6.34 9.37 7.42
C ASN A 90 6.76 10.64 6.68
N ILE A 91 7.10 10.52 5.39
CA ILE A 91 7.46 11.67 4.56
C ILE A 91 6.27 12.63 4.41
N SER A 92 5.10 12.10 4.06
CA SER A 92 3.88 12.91 3.93
C SER A 92 3.50 13.58 5.25
N CYS A 93 3.58 12.86 6.37
CA CYS A 93 3.32 13.39 7.70
C CYS A 93 4.23 14.59 8.04
N LYS A 94 5.54 14.46 7.84
CA LYS A 94 6.49 15.57 8.04
C LYS A 94 6.12 16.78 7.19
N ARG A 95 5.77 16.57 5.91
CA ARG A 95 5.39 17.66 5.00
C ARG A 95 4.08 18.35 5.35
N ILE A 96 3.13 17.64 5.97
CA ILE A 96 1.88 18.24 6.46
C ILE A 96 2.15 19.20 7.62
N HIS A 97 3.08 18.84 8.52
CA HIS A 97 3.35 19.58 9.75
C HIS A 97 4.43 20.67 9.63
N GLU A 98 5.50 20.41 8.87
CA GLU A 98 6.71 21.25 8.88
C GLU A 98 6.72 22.33 7.78
N ALA A 99 5.88 22.20 6.75
CA ALA A 99 5.91 23.12 5.61
C ALA A 99 4.91 24.28 5.78
N LYS A 100 5.40 25.41 6.34
CA LYS A 100 4.67 26.67 6.57
C LYS A 100 3.95 27.28 5.35
N ASN A 101 4.16 26.77 4.13
CA ASN A 101 3.49 27.19 2.88
C ASN A 101 3.37 26.02 1.88
N ASN A 102 2.76 24.91 2.32
CA ASN A 102 2.61 23.73 1.49
C ASN A 102 1.40 23.82 0.54
N LYS A 103 1.62 24.26 -0.70
CA LYS A 103 0.59 24.27 -1.76
C LYS A 103 0.11 22.88 -2.17
N SER A 104 0.83 21.83 -1.80
CA SER A 104 0.49 20.43 -2.05
C SER A 104 -0.06 19.73 -0.80
N LYS A 105 -0.40 20.49 0.27
CA LYS A 105 -0.84 19.92 1.55
C LYS A 105 -1.99 18.94 1.41
N GLU A 106 -3.00 19.27 0.59
CA GLU A 106 -4.13 18.36 0.35
C GLU A 106 -3.72 17.01 -0.27
N TYR A 107 -2.67 16.99 -1.09
CA TYR A 107 -2.14 15.78 -1.71
C TYR A 107 -1.30 14.99 -0.72
N ASP A 108 -0.48 15.70 0.07
CA ASP A 108 0.28 15.10 1.17
C ASP A 108 -0.66 14.44 2.19
N GLU A 109 -1.75 15.10 2.57
CA GLU A 109 -2.79 14.55 3.46
C GLU A 109 -3.44 13.30 2.88
N LYS A 110 -3.81 13.31 1.60
CA LYS A 110 -4.38 12.12 0.94
C LYS A 110 -3.41 10.95 0.94
N VAL A 111 -2.14 11.19 0.60
CA VAL A 111 -1.10 10.15 0.62
C VAL A 111 -0.87 9.64 2.05
N PHE A 112 -0.84 10.54 3.04
CA PHE A 112 -0.71 10.19 4.45
C PHE A 112 -1.85 9.28 4.92
N PHE A 113 -3.11 9.69 4.77
CA PHE A 113 -4.23 8.89 5.24
C PHE A 113 -4.38 7.58 4.45
N ALA A 114 -4.21 7.60 3.13
CA ALA A 114 -4.31 6.39 2.33
C ALA A 114 -3.21 5.37 2.67
N SER A 115 -1.98 5.83 2.91
CA SER A 115 -0.88 4.94 3.34
C SER A 115 -1.13 4.34 4.72
N LEU A 116 -1.60 5.15 5.68
CA LEU A 116 -1.94 4.69 7.03
C LEU A 116 -3.00 3.57 6.98
N ALA A 117 -4.08 3.81 6.25
CA ALA A 117 -5.15 2.83 6.08
C ALA A 117 -4.69 1.56 5.37
N LEU A 118 -3.88 1.68 4.31
CA LEU A 118 -3.39 0.51 3.59
C LEU A 118 -2.45 -0.33 4.46
N ILE A 119 -1.58 0.28 5.26
CA ILE A 119 -0.72 -0.43 6.22
C ILE A 119 -1.59 -1.26 7.17
N GLU A 120 -2.64 -0.65 7.72
CA GLU A 120 -3.58 -1.33 8.63
C GLU A 120 -4.26 -2.53 7.96
N VAL A 121 -4.78 -2.34 6.75
CA VAL A 121 -5.42 -3.41 5.97
C VAL A 121 -4.46 -4.57 5.70
N ILE A 122 -3.20 -4.28 5.37
CA ILE A 122 -2.19 -5.31 5.13
C ILE A 122 -1.82 -6.01 6.44
N ASN A 123 -1.64 -5.28 7.54
CA ASN A 123 -1.34 -5.85 8.85
C ASN A 123 -2.45 -6.81 9.30
N PHE A 124 -3.72 -6.38 9.18
CA PHE A 124 -4.87 -7.22 9.46
C PHE A 124 -4.84 -8.50 8.61
N SER A 125 -4.56 -8.37 7.32
CA SER A 125 -4.50 -9.52 6.39
C SER A 125 -3.33 -10.49 6.68
N LEU A 126 -2.32 -10.03 7.42
CA LEU A 126 -1.18 -10.84 7.86
C LEU A 126 -1.38 -11.47 9.24
N ASP A 127 -2.37 -11.02 9.99
CA ASP A 127 -2.74 -11.58 11.28
C ASP A 127 -3.72 -12.74 11.08
N ASP A 128 -3.18 -13.96 11.18
CA ASP A 128 -3.94 -15.18 10.92
C ASP A 128 -5.09 -15.37 11.93
N ASP A 129 -4.90 -14.97 13.19
CA ASP A 129 -5.90 -15.15 14.23
C ASP A 129 -7.03 -14.13 14.08
N LEU A 130 -6.68 -12.89 13.77
CA LEU A 130 -7.64 -11.84 13.49
C LEU A 130 -8.48 -12.15 12.25
N MET A 131 -7.84 -12.60 11.16
CA MET A 131 -8.53 -13.02 9.93
C MET A 131 -9.43 -14.23 10.14
N LYS A 132 -9.07 -15.18 11.03
CA LYS A 132 -9.96 -16.31 11.39
C LYS A 132 -11.16 -15.85 12.20
N ALA A 133 -10.96 -14.93 13.14
CA ALA A 133 -12.01 -14.45 14.02
C ALA A 133 -13.00 -13.51 13.32
N MET A 134 -12.48 -12.60 12.49
CA MET A 134 -13.26 -11.51 11.88
C MET A 134 -13.55 -11.74 10.40
N GLY A 135 -12.93 -12.76 9.78
CA GLY A 135 -12.92 -12.95 8.33
C GLY A 135 -12.03 -11.91 7.65
N GLY A 136 -12.41 -11.54 6.43
CA GLY A 136 -11.70 -10.51 5.66
C GLY A 136 -11.97 -9.08 6.10
N TYR A 137 -11.02 -8.18 5.85
CA TYR A 137 -11.18 -6.75 6.08
C TYR A 137 -12.34 -6.18 5.24
N LYS A 138 -13.17 -5.30 5.84
CA LYS A 138 -14.32 -4.70 5.16
C LYS A 138 -13.86 -3.63 4.17
N LYS A 139 -14.39 -3.68 2.93
CA LYS A 139 -14.10 -2.67 1.92
C LYS A 139 -14.44 -1.27 2.44
N ALA A 140 -13.51 -0.33 2.26
CA ALA A 140 -13.65 1.06 2.65
C ALA A 140 -12.92 1.99 1.66
N ASN A 141 -13.26 3.29 1.69
CA ASN A 141 -12.41 4.32 1.08
C ASN A 141 -11.15 4.49 1.96
N LEU A 142 -9.96 4.36 1.38
CA LEU A 142 -8.72 4.39 2.16
C LEU A 142 -8.47 5.73 2.86
N VAL A 143 -8.80 6.85 2.22
CA VAL A 143 -8.56 8.17 2.83
C VAL A 143 -9.49 8.39 4.03
N GLU A 144 -10.76 8.03 3.90
CA GLU A 144 -11.72 8.12 5.01
C GLU A 144 -11.39 7.16 6.15
N LEU A 145 -11.00 5.92 5.81
CA LEU A 145 -10.52 4.94 6.78
C LEU A 145 -9.29 5.47 7.53
N GLY A 146 -8.33 6.05 6.79
CA GLY A 146 -7.10 6.60 7.38
C GLY A 146 -7.38 7.75 8.35
N LYS A 147 -8.37 8.60 8.05
CA LYS A 147 -8.83 9.63 9.00
C LYS A 147 -9.40 9.01 10.27
N THR A 148 -10.25 7.99 10.13
CA THR A 148 -10.86 7.28 11.27
C THR A 148 -9.82 6.60 12.16
N ILE A 149 -8.73 6.09 11.58
CA ILE A 149 -7.63 5.45 12.34
C ILE A 149 -6.78 6.49 13.08
N TYR A 150 -6.66 7.70 12.53
CA TYR A 150 -5.82 8.77 13.08
C TYR A 150 -6.49 9.54 14.22
N GLU A 151 -7.82 9.54 14.28
CA GLU A 151 -8.65 10.12 15.34
C GLU A 151 -8.58 9.32 16.65
#